data_AF-A0A841VWF3-F1
#
_entry.id   AF-A0A841VWF3-F1
#
_cell.length_a   1.000
_cell.length_b   1.000
_cell.length_c   1.000
_cell.angle_alpha   90.00
_cell.angle_beta   90.00
_cell.angle_gamma   90.00
#
_symmetry.space_group_name_H-M   'P 1'
#
loop_
_entity.id
_entity.type
_entity.pdbx_description
1 polymer ?
#
loop_
_entity_poly.entity_id
_entity_poly.type
_entity_poly.pdbx_seq_one_letter_code
_entity_poly.pdbx_strand_id
1 'polypeptide(L)'
;MAGVPLARTRRNQVRCELSGRLISPGDKRLQAGSLVCDGEKIEVLNGGRIKFFCFSTGEILDLSSGVVSSDICAKSDLSKSACYTGNGDFCSRTPKGRAEGNDEPTIIYPYVMPTLKPRPEIVWLSVTSATSYKVRFDCYDFSWERVINQTRLAYPSEEKPLASGQTCQILVFAYKEDKITGGNPSVISLLPQNEVAQIKDAVNQISKLKLPPDEAALDFDAIFMSRDLLDETIEQLNNVVSVGTKNPTVYRVLGDRYFQAGVLDQAKRQYLKASELVKTSNNLTELRKVQEGLKLVDYYNQLPTSR
;
A
#
# COMPACT_ATOMS: atom_id res chain seq x y z
N MET A 1 3.06 23.46 -51.02
CA MET A 1 1.86 23.67 -50.19
C MET A 1 1.85 22.60 -49.11
N ALA A 2 1.65 23.06 -47.88
CA ALA A 2 1.65 22.41 -46.57
C ALA A 2 1.67 20.87 -46.51
N GLY A 3 2.77 20.33 -45.98
CA GLY A 3 2.79 19.01 -45.37
C GLY A 3 2.02 19.05 -44.04
N VAL A 4 1.10 18.09 -43.89
CA VAL A 4 0.26 17.90 -42.72
C VAL A 4 1.14 17.63 -41.49
N PRO A 5 1.01 18.40 -40.39
CA PRO A 5 1.72 18.09 -39.17
C PRO A 5 1.06 16.85 -38.53
N LEU A 6 1.81 15.76 -38.45
CA LEU A 6 1.43 14.59 -37.65
C LEU A 6 1.44 15.00 -36.18
N ALA A 7 0.27 15.42 -35.71
CA ALA A 7 -0.02 15.62 -34.30
C ALA A 7 0.31 14.33 -33.54
N ARG A 8 1.29 14.42 -32.62
CA ARG A 8 1.55 13.43 -31.58
C ARG A 8 0.24 13.18 -30.84
N THR A 9 -0.40 12.07 -31.18
CA THR A 9 -1.59 11.58 -30.50
C THR A 9 -1.16 11.10 -29.12
N ARG A 10 -1.73 11.71 -28.08
CA ARG A 10 -1.70 11.20 -26.70
C ARG A 10 -2.23 9.77 -26.70
N ARG A 11 -1.35 8.76 -26.65
CA ARG A 11 -1.69 7.38 -26.31
C ARG A 11 -0.87 6.99 -25.10
N ASN A 12 -1.41 7.30 -23.93
CA ASN A 12 -0.93 6.88 -22.60
C ASN A 12 -1.15 5.37 -22.38
N GLN A 13 -0.56 4.54 -23.24
CA GLN A 13 -0.40 3.12 -22.95
C GLN A 13 1.06 2.78 -23.18
N VAL A 14 1.85 2.89 -22.10
CA VAL A 14 3.17 2.31 -22.07
C VAL A 14 3.01 0.80 -22.23
N ARG A 15 3.58 0.24 -23.31
CA ARG A 15 3.44 -1.18 -23.70
C ARG A 15 4.51 -2.08 -23.11
N CYS A 16 5.25 -1.60 -22.12
CA CYS A 16 6.35 -2.30 -21.48
C CYS A 16 6.07 -2.48 -19.99
N GLU A 17 6.84 -3.36 -19.36
CA GLU A 17 6.97 -3.39 -17.92
C GLU A 17 7.78 -2.18 -17.47
N LEU A 18 7.33 -1.49 -16.43
CA LEU A 18 7.96 -0.27 -15.92
C LEU A 18 8.99 -0.62 -14.84
N SER A 19 10.23 -0.16 -14.99
CA SER A 19 11.26 -0.33 -13.97
C SER A 19 11.29 0.81 -12.97
N GLY A 20 10.92 2.02 -13.41
CA GLY A 20 11.02 3.20 -12.55
C GLY A 20 10.71 4.51 -13.26
N ARG A 21 11.13 5.60 -12.59
CA ARG A 21 10.92 6.97 -13.05
C ARG A 21 12.16 7.82 -12.89
N LEU A 22 12.40 8.69 -13.87
CA LEU A 22 13.43 9.72 -13.80
C LEU A 22 13.04 10.83 -12.82
N ILE A 23 13.86 11.12 -11.81
CA ILE A 23 13.59 12.16 -10.80
C ILE A 23 14.27 13.48 -11.14
N SER A 24 15.50 13.43 -11.68
CA SER A 24 16.24 14.65 -12.04
C SER A 24 16.43 14.76 -13.56
N PRO A 25 16.56 15.97 -14.11
CA PRO A 25 17.03 16.15 -15.47
C PRO A 25 18.47 15.61 -15.60
N GLY A 26 18.88 15.29 -16.83
CA GLY A 26 20.25 14.84 -17.08
C GLY A 26 20.37 13.76 -18.15
N ASP A 27 19.25 13.22 -18.63
CA ASP A 27 19.19 12.36 -19.81
C ASP A 27 19.02 13.19 -21.09
N LYS A 28 19.61 12.75 -22.21
CA LYS A 28 19.50 13.45 -23.50
C LYS A 28 18.08 13.47 -24.08
N ARG A 29 17.25 12.49 -23.74
CA ARG A 29 15.96 12.19 -24.38
C ARG A 29 14.78 12.29 -23.41
N LEU A 30 15.01 11.99 -22.13
CA LEU A 30 14.00 11.91 -21.09
C LEU A 30 14.02 13.12 -20.17
N GLN A 31 12.83 13.61 -19.83
CA GLN A 31 12.65 14.69 -18.87
C GLN A 31 12.38 14.13 -17.46
N ALA A 32 12.65 14.92 -16.42
CA ALA A 32 12.23 14.57 -15.06
C ALA A 32 10.73 14.27 -15.04
N GLY A 33 10.35 13.18 -14.37
CA GLY A 33 8.99 12.63 -14.38
C GLY A 33 8.74 11.55 -15.42
N SER A 34 9.66 11.31 -16.37
CA SER A 34 9.46 10.27 -17.40
C SER A 34 9.51 8.87 -16.81
N LEU A 35 8.53 8.04 -17.17
CA LEU A 35 8.55 6.60 -16.93
C LEU A 35 9.61 5.93 -17.80
N VAL A 36 10.28 4.91 -17.25
CA VAL A 36 11.33 4.15 -17.95
C VAL A 36 10.96 2.67 -17.96
N CYS A 37 11.03 2.08 -19.15
CA CYS A 37 10.76 0.66 -19.37
C CYS A 37 11.90 -0.24 -18.91
N ASP A 38 11.56 -1.48 -18.60
CA ASP A 38 12.54 -2.55 -18.47
C ASP A 38 13.31 -2.75 -19.79
N GLY A 39 14.64 -2.82 -19.68
CA GLY A 39 15.60 -2.85 -20.79
C GLY A 39 15.89 -1.51 -21.47
N GLU A 40 15.21 -0.41 -21.09
CA GLU A 40 15.43 0.89 -21.71
C GLU A 40 16.74 1.52 -21.24
N LYS A 41 17.52 2.04 -22.20
CA LYS A 41 18.83 2.63 -21.96
C LYS A 41 18.68 4.09 -21.55
N ILE A 42 19.18 4.42 -20.36
CA ILE A 42 19.31 5.81 -19.90
C ILE A 42 20.70 6.32 -20.33
N GLU A 43 20.75 7.46 -21.04
CA GLU A 43 21.96 8.13 -21.51
C GLU A 43 22.23 9.41 -20.72
N VAL A 44 23.01 9.28 -19.65
CA VAL A 44 23.44 10.42 -18.82
C VAL A 44 24.34 11.37 -19.64
N LEU A 45 24.04 12.66 -19.64
CA LEU A 45 24.89 13.71 -20.22
C LEU A 45 26.30 13.69 -19.61
N ASN A 46 27.34 13.99 -20.40
CA ASN A 46 28.74 13.95 -19.96
C ASN A 46 28.96 14.77 -18.68
N GLY A 47 29.52 14.13 -17.64
CA GLY A 47 29.76 14.74 -16.32
C GLY A 47 28.50 14.92 -15.45
N GLY A 48 27.34 14.51 -15.94
CA GLY A 48 26.06 14.61 -15.22
C GLY A 48 25.83 13.47 -14.21
N ARG A 49 24.87 13.71 -13.32
CA ARG A 49 24.28 12.70 -12.43
C ARG A 49 22.77 12.72 -12.60
N ILE A 50 22.15 11.55 -12.59
CA ILE A 50 20.71 11.40 -12.69
C ILE A 50 20.20 10.68 -11.44
N LYS A 51 19.08 11.16 -10.90
CA LYS A 51 18.30 10.45 -9.89
C LYS A 51 17.24 9.60 -10.55
N PHE A 52 17.20 8.33 -10.19
CA PHE A 52 16.25 7.36 -10.73
C PHE A 52 15.51 6.65 -9.60
N PHE A 53 14.19 6.68 -9.64
CA PHE A 53 13.34 6.01 -8.65
C PHE A 53 12.94 4.63 -9.15
N CYS A 54 13.27 3.60 -8.37
CA CYS A 54 12.97 2.21 -8.65
C CYS A 54 11.61 1.80 -8.09
N PHE A 55 10.70 1.34 -8.95
CA PHE A 55 9.37 0.89 -8.51
C PHE A 55 9.40 -0.43 -7.75
N SER A 56 10.39 -1.28 -8.01
CA SER A 56 10.52 -2.58 -7.34
C SER A 56 11.06 -2.49 -5.92
N THR A 57 11.96 -1.54 -5.65
CA THR A 57 12.62 -1.38 -4.35
C THR A 57 12.12 -0.19 -3.56
N GLY A 58 11.41 0.75 -4.18
CA GLY A 58 11.03 2.02 -3.56
C GLY A 58 12.21 2.97 -3.32
N GLU A 59 13.41 2.66 -3.83
CA GLU A 59 14.62 3.44 -3.61
C GLU A 59 14.89 4.46 -4.74
N ILE A 60 15.58 5.54 -4.40
CA ILE A 60 16.09 6.52 -5.36
C ILE A 60 17.60 6.33 -5.47
N LEU A 61 18.06 6.03 -6.69
CA LEU A 61 19.45 5.77 -7.02
C LEU A 61 20.07 6.99 -7.69
N ASP A 62 21.30 7.32 -7.30
CA ASP A 62 22.14 8.31 -7.96
C ASP A 62 23.01 7.61 -9.02
N LEU A 63 22.64 7.77 -10.29
CA LEU A 63 23.33 7.17 -11.42
C LEU A 63 24.36 8.15 -12.00
N SER A 64 25.62 7.69 -12.09
CA SER A 64 26.72 8.39 -12.75
C SER A 64 27.06 7.74 -14.09
N SER A 65 27.13 8.55 -15.16
CA SER A 65 27.59 8.26 -16.54
C SER A 65 27.56 6.80 -17.05
N GLY A 66 26.78 6.55 -18.10
CA GLY A 66 26.83 5.29 -18.87
C GLY A 66 25.48 4.91 -19.46
N VAL A 67 25.47 3.86 -20.30
CA VAL A 67 24.24 3.14 -20.67
C VAL A 67 23.92 2.22 -19.51
N VAL A 68 22.88 2.54 -18.75
CA VAL A 68 22.54 1.77 -17.57
C VAL A 68 21.36 0.85 -17.91
N SER A 69 21.55 -0.48 -17.76
CA SER A 69 20.53 -1.53 -18.00
C SER A 69 19.51 -1.53 -16.87
N SER A 70 18.25 -1.88 -17.12
CA SER A 70 17.17 -1.85 -16.12
C SER A 70 17.37 -2.77 -14.90
N ASP A 71 18.39 -3.62 -14.92
CA ASP A 71 18.91 -4.37 -13.76
C ASP A 71 19.42 -3.46 -12.63
N ILE A 72 19.51 -2.14 -12.86
CA ILE A 72 19.78 -1.10 -11.86
C ILE A 72 18.88 -1.23 -10.64
N CYS A 73 17.59 -1.45 -10.89
CA CYS A 73 16.64 -1.74 -9.82
C CYS A 73 16.76 -3.22 -9.48
N ALA A 74 17.96 -3.62 -9.05
CA ALA A 74 18.21 -4.95 -8.57
C ALA A 74 17.12 -5.25 -7.57
N LYS A 75 16.34 -6.30 -7.85
CA LYS A 75 15.42 -6.85 -6.86
C LYS A 75 16.34 -7.26 -5.71
N SER A 76 16.40 -6.43 -4.67
CA SER A 76 16.89 -6.86 -3.38
C SER A 76 16.28 -8.23 -3.13
N ASP A 77 17.05 -9.16 -2.58
CA ASP A 77 16.60 -10.49 -2.18
C ASP A 77 15.61 -10.36 -1.01
N LEU A 78 14.51 -9.63 -1.26
CA LEU A 78 13.30 -9.52 -0.48
C LEU A 78 12.45 -10.77 -0.75
N SER A 79 13.08 -11.94 -0.76
CA SER A 79 12.45 -13.21 -0.44
C SER A 79 11.86 -13.23 0.99
N LYS A 80 11.61 -12.06 1.60
CA LYS A 80 11.32 -11.92 3.01
C LYS A 80 10.26 -10.91 3.46
N SER A 81 9.62 -10.05 2.65
CA SER A 81 8.53 -9.27 3.29
C SER A 81 7.35 -8.73 2.49
N ALA A 82 7.42 -8.52 1.18
CA ALA A 82 6.28 -7.90 0.50
C ALA A 82 5.40 -8.94 -0.21
N CYS A 83 4.26 -9.23 0.42
CA CYS A 83 3.15 -9.99 -0.13
C CYS A 83 2.64 -9.34 -1.43
N TYR A 84 3.13 -9.78 -2.58
CA TYR A 84 2.65 -9.33 -3.89
C TYR A 84 1.94 -10.46 -4.64
N THR A 85 0.72 -10.18 -5.11
CA THR A 85 -0.08 -11.07 -5.97
C THR A 85 0.63 -11.45 -7.28
N GLY A 86 1.69 -10.73 -7.67
CA GLY A 86 2.47 -10.98 -8.87
C GLY A 86 3.53 -12.09 -8.79
N ASN A 87 3.96 -12.49 -7.59
CA ASN A 87 5.02 -13.49 -7.42
C ASN A 87 4.52 -14.89 -6.99
N GLY A 88 3.20 -15.06 -6.80
CA GLY A 88 2.66 -16.33 -6.30
C GLY A 88 3.09 -16.68 -4.87
N ASP A 89 3.78 -15.79 -4.16
CA ASP A 89 4.08 -15.94 -2.74
C ASP A 89 2.77 -15.81 -1.95
N PHE A 90 2.35 -16.93 -1.37
CA PHE A 90 1.15 -17.03 -0.58
C PHE A 90 1.31 -16.21 0.69
N CYS A 91 0.47 -15.19 0.84
CA CYS A 91 0.30 -14.55 2.13
C CYS A 91 -0.30 -15.57 3.10
N SER A 92 0.49 -16.05 4.05
CA SER A 92 0.00 -16.68 5.28
C SER A 92 -0.63 -15.62 6.20
N ARG A 93 -1.50 -14.76 5.66
CA ARG A 93 -2.27 -13.80 6.44
C ARG A 93 -3.69 -14.35 6.54
N THR A 94 -4.10 -14.64 7.76
CA THR A 94 -5.47 -15.05 8.07
C THR A 94 -6.43 -13.95 7.59
N PRO A 95 -7.42 -14.27 6.75
CA PRO A 95 -8.45 -13.32 6.35
C PRO A 95 -9.06 -12.59 7.55
N LYS A 96 -9.11 -11.25 7.49
CA LYS A 96 -9.83 -10.41 8.46
C LYS A 96 -11.26 -10.27 7.94
N GLY A 97 -12.17 -11.07 8.48
CA GLY A 97 -13.56 -11.10 8.02
C GLY A 97 -14.51 -11.68 9.06
N ARG A 98 -15.81 -11.52 8.82
CA ARG A 98 -16.86 -12.15 9.63
C ARG A 98 -16.82 -13.65 9.37
N ALA A 99 -16.28 -14.45 10.31
CA ALA A 99 -16.82 -15.80 10.45
C ALA A 99 -18.21 -15.63 11.03
N GLU A 100 -19.23 -16.18 10.37
CA GLU A 100 -20.50 -16.39 11.06
C GLU A 100 -20.25 -17.26 12.30
N GLY A 101 -20.63 -16.76 13.47
CA GLY A 101 -20.39 -17.42 14.75
C GLY A 101 -19.06 -17.08 15.43
N ASN A 102 -18.23 -16.17 14.89
CA ASN A 102 -17.10 -15.65 15.63
C ASN A 102 -17.57 -14.59 16.65
N ASP A 103 -17.52 -14.95 17.94
CA ASP A 103 -17.83 -14.07 19.07
C ASP A 103 -16.62 -13.18 19.46
N GLU A 104 -15.51 -13.24 18.71
CA GLU A 104 -14.30 -12.44 18.92
C GLU A 104 -14.29 -11.16 18.08
N PRO A 105 -13.84 -10.02 18.65
CA PRO A 105 -13.64 -8.79 17.89
C PRO A 105 -12.39 -8.87 16.99
N THR A 106 -12.56 -8.57 15.71
CA THR A 106 -11.45 -8.54 14.73
C THR A 106 -10.99 -7.12 14.46
N ILE A 107 -9.74 -6.80 14.78
CA ILE A 107 -9.12 -5.50 14.48
C ILE A 107 -8.91 -5.35 12.97
N ILE A 108 -9.52 -4.32 12.38
CA ILE A 108 -9.45 -4.01 10.95
C ILE A 108 -8.63 -2.75 10.65
N TYR A 109 -8.28 -1.96 11.66
CA TYR A 109 -7.32 -0.86 11.58
C TYR A 109 -6.59 -0.73 12.92
N PRO A 110 -5.26 -0.56 12.95
CA PRO A 110 -4.33 -0.44 11.82
C PRO A 110 -4.24 -1.73 10.98
N TYR A 111 -3.91 -1.61 9.69
CA TYR A 111 -4.00 -2.74 8.76
C TYR A 111 -2.92 -3.80 9.04
N VAL A 112 -1.70 -3.40 9.43
CA VAL A 112 -0.60 -4.20 10.07
C VAL A 112 0.64 -3.29 10.28
N MET A 113 1.79 -3.90 10.62
CA MET A 113 3.11 -3.28 10.78
C MET A 113 3.95 -3.22 9.51
N PRO A 114 4.84 -2.22 9.42
CA PRO A 114 5.02 -1.10 10.38
C PRO A 114 4.07 0.08 10.10
N THR A 115 4.07 1.12 10.95
CA THR A 115 3.34 2.39 10.73
C THR A 115 4.26 3.61 10.89
N LEU A 116 3.87 4.74 10.29
CA LEU A 116 4.45 6.07 10.55
C LEU A 116 3.72 6.84 11.66
N LYS A 117 2.57 6.35 12.14
CA LYS A 117 1.70 7.06 13.08
C LYS A 117 2.04 6.66 14.53
N PRO A 118 2.58 7.57 15.37
CA PRO A 118 2.90 7.25 16.76
C PRO A 118 1.65 7.06 17.64
N ARG A 119 0.49 7.48 17.14
CA ARG A 119 -0.83 7.45 17.81
C ARG A 119 -1.89 6.94 16.83
N PRO A 120 -1.86 5.65 16.46
CA PRO A 120 -2.81 5.08 15.51
C PRO A 120 -4.22 5.04 16.09
N GLU A 121 -5.23 5.34 15.29
CA GLU A 121 -6.60 4.94 15.60
C GLU A 121 -6.70 3.40 15.62
N ILE A 122 -7.64 2.87 16.39
CA ILE A 122 -7.92 1.44 16.47
C ILE A 122 -9.38 1.23 16.07
N VAL A 123 -9.63 0.38 15.07
CA VAL A 123 -10.99 0.05 14.59
C VAL A 123 -11.13 -1.46 14.47
N TRP A 124 -12.28 -1.98 14.88
CA TRP A 124 -12.59 -3.40 14.83
C TRP A 124 -14.01 -3.67 14.29
N LEU A 125 -14.29 -4.92 13.95
CA LEU A 125 -15.63 -5.37 13.60
C LEU A 125 -16.48 -5.54 14.87
N SER A 126 -17.74 -5.13 14.80
CA SER A 126 -18.70 -5.33 15.89
C SER A 126 -19.01 -6.81 16.11
N VAL A 127 -19.04 -7.24 17.36
CA VAL A 127 -19.51 -8.56 17.78
C VAL A 127 -21.02 -8.51 18.06
N THR A 128 -21.75 -9.52 17.60
CA THR A 128 -23.21 -9.60 17.78
C THR A 128 -23.56 -9.72 19.26
N SER A 129 -24.47 -8.86 19.74
CA SER A 129 -24.90 -8.76 21.15
C SER A 129 -23.85 -8.21 22.13
N ALA A 130 -22.73 -7.67 21.64
CA ALA A 130 -21.78 -6.99 22.52
C ALA A 130 -22.32 -5.63 22.98
N THR A 131 -22.22 -5.34 24.28
CA THR A 131 -22.67 -4.07 24.90
C THR A 131 -21.56 -3.04 24.98
N SER A 132 -20.31 -3.49 25.11
CA SER A 132 -19.11 -2.64 25.15
C SER A 132 -17.87 -3.43 24.77
N TYR A 133 -16.75 -2.72 24.62
CA TYR A 133 -15.46 -3.28 24.27
C TYR A 133 -14.38 -2.74 25.19
N LYS A 134 -13.42 -3.59 25.57
CA LYS A 134 -12.17 -3.17 26.20
C LYS A 134 -11.05 -3.23 25.19
N VAL A 135 -10.39 -2.11 24.95
CA VAL A 135 -9.15 -2.04 24.18
C VAL A 135 -7.99 -2.02 25.17
N ARG A 136 -7.04 -2.94 24.99
CA ARG A 136 -5.77 -2.98 25.70
C ARG A 136 -4.65 -2.72 24.71
N PHE A 137 -3.77 -1.79 25.07
CA PHE A 137 -2.55 -1.48 24.34
C PHE A 137 -1.37 -1.83 25.24
N ASP A 138 -0.53 -2.73 24.78
CA ASP A 138 0.52 -3.34 25.60
C ASP A 138 1.88 -3.18 24.92
N CYS A 139 2.75 -2.40 25.54
CA CYS A 139 4.13 -2.18 25.12
C CYS A 139 5.07 -2.67 26.22
N TYR A 140 6.35 -2.85 25.87
CA TYR A 140 7.37 -3.28 26.83
C TYR A 140 7.48 -2.38 28.08
N ASP A 141 7.32 -1.06 27.93
CA ASP A 141 7.56 -0.05 28.97
C ASP A 141 6.29 0.69 29.44
N PHE A 142 5.15 0.49 28.79
CA PHE A 142 3.86 1.03 29.22
C PHE A 142 2.69 0.19 28.68
N SER A 143 1.57 0.25 29.37
CA SER A 143 0.32 -0.36 28.93
C SER A 143 -0.86 0.51 29.35
N TRP A 144 -1.90 0.57 28.53
CA TRP A 144 -3.15 1.24 28.90
C TRP A 144 -4.36 0.45 28.44
N GLU A 145 -5.50 0.69 29.11
CA GLU A 145 -6.78 0.08 28.77
C GLU A 145 -7.87 1.15 28.68
N ARG A 146 -8.86 0.95 27.81
CA ARG A 146 -10.07 1.79 27.70
C ARG A 146 -11.29 0.91 27.45
N VAL A 147 -12.40 1.23 28.12
CA VAL A 147 -13.71 0.60 27.87
C VAL A 147 -14.60 1.60 27.15
N ILE A 148 -15.13 1.22 25.98
CA ILE A 148 -16.01 2.05 25.16
C ILE A 148 -17.16 1.24 24.57
N ASN A 149 -18.23 1.90 24.12
CA ASN A 149 -19.40 1.26 23.50
C ASN A 149 -19.43 1.38 21.96
N GLN A 150 -18.31 1.81 21.35
CA GLN A 150 -18.15 1.98 19.91
C GLN A 150 -17.10 0.99 19.39
N THR A 151 -17.03 0.82 18.07
CA THR A 151 -16.04 -0.07 17.43
C THR A 151 -14.81 0.68 16.88
N ARG A 152 -14.61 1.91 17.36
CA ARG A 152 -13.47 2.75 17.00
C ARG A 152 -12.99 3.51 18.22
N LEU A 153 -11.67 3.59 18.39
CA LEU A 153 -11.00 4.31 19.44
C LEU A 153 -9.89 5.15 18.84
N ALA A 154 -10.03 6.47 18.88
CA ALA A 154 -8.91 7.36 18.67
C ALA A 154 -7.87 7.14 19.78
N TYR A 155 -6.60 7.14 19.43
CA TYR A 155 -5.53 6.99 20.40
C TYR A 155 -5.67 8.06 21.50
N PRO A 156 -5.75 7.70 22.79
CA PRO A 156 -5.97 8.68 23.84
C PRO A 156 -4.80 9.67 23.93
N SER A 157 -5.11 10.98 23.90
CA SER A 157 -4.10 12.05 23.80
C SER A 157 -3.17 12.14 25.00
N GLU A 158 -3.66 11.75 26.16
CA GLU A 158 -2.99 11.74 27.46
C GLU A 158 -2.03 10.56 27.64
N GLU A 159 -2.21 9.49 26.85
CA GLU A 159 -1.37 8.30 26.95
C GLU A 159 -0.02 8.52 26.26
N LYS A 160 0.98 7.73 26.63
CA LYS A 160 2.31 7.81 26.00
C LYS A 160 2.23 7.38 24.52
N PRO A 161 2.79 8.14 23.55
CA PRO A 161 2.82 7.71 22.16
C PRO A 161 3.84 6.57 21.96
N LEU A 162 3.71 5.84 20.86
CA LEU A 162 4.73 4.88 20.43
C LEU A 162 6.08 5.57 20.25
N ALA A 163 7.14 4.99 20.83
CA ALA A 163 8.50 5.43 20.62
C ALA A 163 9.08 4.89 19.29
N SER A 164 10.14 5.53 18.78
CA SER A 164 10.82 5.10 17.55
C SER A 164 11.31 3.66 17.64
N GLY A 165 10.91 2.80 16.69
CA GLY A 165 11.28 1.38 16.67
C GLY A 165 10.53 0.52 17.72
N GLN A 166 9.60 1.10 18.46
CA GLN A 166 8.85 0.38 19.49
C GLN A 166 7.79 -0.53 18.86
N THR A 167 7.65 -1.73 19.41
CA THR A 167 6.61 -2.70 19.08
C THR A 167 5.68 -2.91 20.26
N CYS A 168 4.38 -2.94 19.99
CA CYS A 168 3.31 -3.12 20.96
C CYS A 168 2.24 -4.09 20.42
N GLN A 169 1.39 -4.57 21.31
CA GLN A 169 0.23 -5.39 20.99
C GLN A 169 -1.06 -4.62 21.30
N ILE A 170 -2.04 -4.81 20.43
CA ILE A 170 -3.40 -4.32 20.59
C ILE A 170 -4.30 -5.53 20.76
N LEU A 171 -5.04 -5.57 21.86
CA LEU A 171 -6.06 -6.57 22.11
C LEU A 171 -7.41 -5.85 22.26
N VAL A 172 -8.44 -6.41 21.63
CA VAL A 172 -9.82 -5.96 21.83
C VAL A 172 -10.60 -7.11 22.45
N PHE A 173 -11.38 -6.79 23.47
CA PHE A 173 -12.31 -7.70 24.12
C PHE A 173 -13.72 -7.18 23.92
N ALA A 174 -14.68 -8.06 23.66
CA ALA A 174 -16.10 -7.76 23.61
C ALA A 174 -16.77 -8.23 24.91
N TYR A 175 -17.59 -7.36 25.52
CA TYR A 175 -18.46 -7.71 26.64
C TYR A 175 -19.85 -8.05 26.11
N LYS A 176 -20.34 -9.25 26.43
CA LYS A 176 -21.64 -9.77 26.01
C LYS A 176 -22.27 -10.51 27.19
N GLU A 177 -23.38 -9.98 27.69
CA GLU A 177 -24.03 -10.50 28.91
C GLU A 177 -22.99 -10.65 30.04
N ASP A 178 -22.78 -11.86 30.56
CA ASP A 178 -21.79 -12.21 31.59
C ASP A 178 -20.49 -12.81 31.03
N LYS A 179 -20.24 -12.69 29.72
CA LYS A 179 -19.06 -13.23 29.03
C LYS A 179 -18.17 -12.11 28.49
N ILE A 180 -16.87 -12.38 28.52
CA ILE A 180 -15.85 -11.55 27.88
C ILE A 180 -15.15 -12.43 26.85
N THR A 181 -15.17 -12.00 25.60
CA THR A 181 -14.47 -12.69 24.52
C THR A 181 -13.37 -11.80 23.98
N GLY A 182 -12.12 -12.27 24.00
CA GLY A 182 -10.98 -11.57 23.43
C GLY A 182 -10.75 -12.02 21.99
N GLY A 183 -10.31 -11.11 21.13
CA GLY A 183 -9.84 -11.47 19.79
C GLY A 183 -8.33 -11.69 19.72
N ASN A 184 -7.88 -12.15 18.57
CA ASN A 184 -6.46 -12.30 18.27
C ASN A 184 -5.70 -10.97 18.43
N PRO A 185 -4.57 -10.96 19.16
CA PRO A 185 -3.73 -9.77 19.30
C PRO A 185 -3.25 -9.27 17.93
N SER A 186 -3.35 -7.96 17.71
CA SER A 186 -2.70 -7.31 16.57
C SER A 186 -1.41 -6.65 17.03
N VAL A 187 -0.31 -6.94 16.34
CA VAL A 187 0.97 -6.28 16.63
C VAL A 187 1.05 -4.96 15.86
N ILE A 188 1.63 -3.92 16.46
CA ILE A 188 1.98 -2.64 15.83
C ILE A 188 3.42 -2.20 16.17
N SER A 189 4.15 -1.59 15.22
CA SER A 189 5.45 -0.94 15.42
C SER A 189 5.49 0.40 14.75
N LEU A 190 6.17 1.33 15.41
CA LEU A 190 6.54 2.59 14.80
C LEU A 190 7.91 2.45 14.12
N LEU A 191 8.01 2.87 12.85
CA LEU A 191 9.29 2.83 12.14
C LEU A 191 10.38 3.68 12.84
N PRO A 192 11.65 3.25 12.79
CA PRO A 192 12.78 4.05 13.24
C PRO A 192 12.86 5.41 12.52
N GLN A 193 13.22 6.47 13.26
CA GLN A 193 13.25 7.84 12.72
C GLN A 193 14.10 8.02 11.46
N ASN A 194 15.23 7.31 11.34
CA ASN A 194 16.08 7.34 10.15
C ASN A 194 15.36 6.78 8.92
N GLU A 195 14.58 5.70 9.08
CA GLU A 195 13.76 5.15 8.00
C GLU A 195 12.61 6.10 7.64
N VAL A 196 11.95 6.68 8.64
CA VAL A 196 10.92 7.71 8.43
C VAL A 196 11.49 8.90 7.64
N ALA A 197 12.72 9.32 7.93
CA ALA A 197 13.38 10.41 7.22
C ALA A 197 13.65 10.06 5.75
N GLN A 198 14.14 8.85 5.47
CA GLN A 198 14.36 8.36 4.10
C GLN A 198 13.06 8.31 3.29
N ILE A 199 11.98 7.79 3.89
CA ILE A 199 10.67 7.70 3.25
C ILE A 199 10.11 9.11 2.95
N LYS A 200 10.20 10.02 3.91
CA LYS A 200 9.79 11.42 3.72
C LYS A 200 10.60 12.11 2.63
N ASP A 201 11.90 11.87 2.55
CA ASP A 201 12.74 12.43 1.49
C ASP A 201 12.31 11.89 0.11
N ALA A 202 12.12 10.57 -0.03
CA ALA A 202 11.65 9.96 -1.26
C ALA A 202 10.29 10.52 -1.71
N VAL A 203 9.31 10.60 -0.79
CA VAL A 203 8.00 11.21 -1.04
C VAL A 203 8.16 12.66 -1.50
N ASN A 204 8.98 13.46 -0.81
CA ASN A 204 9.23 14.85 -1.17
C ASN A 204 9.88 14.99 -2.56
N GLN A 205 10.80 14.11 -2.93
CA GLN A 205 11.43 14.10 -4.25
C GLN A 205 10.40 13.81 -5.35
N ILE A 206 9.51 12.83 -5.15
CA ILE A 206 8.40 12.54 -6.08
C ILE A 206 7.41 13.70 -6.13
N SER A 207 7.02 14.29 -5.00
CA SER A 207 6.08 15.43 -4.96
C SER A 207 6.57 16.63 -5.77
N LYS A 208 7.90 16.88 -5.81
CA LYS A 208 8.49 17.97 -6.60
C LYS A 208 8.30 17.82 -8.11
N LEU A 209 8.06 16.60 -8.60
CA LEU A 209 7.78 16.33 -10.00
C LEU A 209 6.39 16.83 -10.44
N LYS A 210 5.48 17.11 -9.49
CA LYS A 210 4.11 17.58 -9.76
C LYS A 210 3.37 16.67 -10.74
N LEU A 211 3.51 15.35 -10.54
CA LEU A 211 2.85 14.33 -11.36
C LEU A 211 1.32 14.43 -11.23
N PRO A 212 0.57 13.88 -12.21
CA PRO A 212 -0.85 13.65 -12.03
C PRO A 212 -1.13 12.87 -10.73
N PRO A 213 -2.23 13.17 -10.01
CA PRO A 213 -2.50 12.56 -8.70
C PRO A 213 -2.47 11.02 -8.70
N ASP A 214 -3.03 10.39 -9.74
CA ASP A 214 -3.02 8.93 -9.88
C ASP A 214 -1.60 8.37 -10.02
N GLU A 215 -0.74 9.04 -10.79
CA GLU A 215 0.66 8.62 -10.95
C GLU A 215 1.45 8.81 -9.67
N ALA A 216 1.29 9.95 -8.99
CA ALA A 216 1.92 10.20 -7.70
C ALA A 216 1.50 9.16 -6.65
N ALA A 217 0.21 8.81 -6.59
CA ALA A 217 -0.29 7.81 -5.65
C ALA A 217 0.30 6.41 -5.91
N LEU A 218 0.51 6.03 -7.17
CA LEU A 218 1.16 4.76 -7.53
C LEU A 218 2.66 4.77 -7.21
N ASP A 219 3.34 5.90 -7.41
CA ASP A 219 4.75 6.05 -7.02
C ASP A 219 4.89 6.03 -5.48
N PHE A 220 3.98 6.66 -4.74
CA PHE A 220 3.95 6.60 -3.27
C PHE A 220 3.66 5.19 -2.74
N ASP A 221 2.76 4.45 -3.40
CA ASP A 221 2.52 3.04 -3.09
C ASP A 221 3.83 2.23 -3.16
N ALA A 222 4.63 2.40 -4.21
CA ALA A 222 5.93 1.73 -4.32
C ALA A 222 6.90 2.12 -3.19
N ILE A 223 6.96 3.40 -2.82
CA ILE A 223 7.78 3.87 -1.68
C ILE A 223 7.32 3.22 -0.38
N PHE A 224 6.03 3.30 -0.05
CA PHE A 224 5.51 2.80 1.21
C PHE A 224 5.59 1.29 1.31
N MET A 225 5.28 0.58 0.23
CA MET A 225 5.32 -0.88 0.23
C MET A 225 6.72 -1.47 0.26
N SER A 226 7.76 -0.71 -0.11
CA SER A 226 9.15 -1.13 0.15
C SER A 226 9.46 -1.33 1.64
N ARG A 227 8.62 -0.75 2.52
CA ARG A 227 8.70 -0.86 3.98
C ARG A 227 7.43 -1.43 4.59
N ASP A 228 6.59 -2.10 3.80
CA ASP A 228 5.33 -2.72 4.23
C ASP A 228 4.33 -1.76 4.92
N LEU A 229 4.43 -0.45 4.64
CA LEU A 229 3.59 0.62 5.20
C LEU A 229 2.18 0.61 4.58
N LEU A 230 1.39 -0.39 4.97
CA LEU A 230 0.07 -0.66 4.39
C LEU A 230 -0.96 0.43 4.70
N ASP A 231 -0.90 1.02 5.89
CA ASP A 231 -1.78 2.12 6.28
C ASP A 231 -1.58 3.33 5.36
N GLU A 232 -0.32 3.71 5.15
CA GLU A 232 0.07 4.87 4.36
C GLU A 232 -0.29 4.72 2.89
N THR A 233 -0.05 3.55 2.28
CA THR A 233 -0.45 3.31 0.89
C THR A 233 -1.97 3.31 0.72
N ILE A 234 -2.71 2.64 1.60
CA ILE A 234 -4.18 2.57 1.54
C ILE A 234 -4.75 3.99 1.70
N GLU A 235 -4.19 4.82 2.57
CA GLU A 235 -4.58 6.23 2.72
C GLU A 235 -4.35 7.03 1.42
N GLN A 236 -3.17 6.96 0.81
CA GLN A 236 -2.88 7.70 -0.43
C GLN A 236 -3.77 7.27 -1.59
N LEU A 237 -3.96 5.96 -1.76
CA LEU A 237 -4.80 5.41 -2.82
C LEU A 237 -6.28 5.77 -2.60
N ASN A 238 -6.76 5.76 -1.34
CA ASN A 238 -8.11 6.22 -1.03
C ASN A 238 -8.31 7.71 -1.31
N ASN A 239 -7.30 8.55 -1.08
CA ASN A 239 -7.41 9.99 -1.37
C ASN A 239 -7.74 10.22 -2.84
N VAL A 240 -7.05 9.56 -3.78
CA VAL A 240 -7.33 9.70 -5.21
C VAL A 240 -8.64 9.03 -5.64
N VAL A 241 -9.03 7.92 -5.00
CA VAL A 241 -10.33 7.28 -5.21
C VAL A 241 -11.49 8.17 -4.75
N SER A 242 -11.35 8.84 -3.61
CA SER A 242 -12.38 9.72 -3.04
C SER A 242 -12.68 10.94 -3.92
N VAL A 243 -11.68 11.41 -4.67
CA VAL A 243 -11.80 12.50 -5.66
C VAL A 243 -12.39 12.00 -6.99
N GLY A 244 -12.58 10.68 -7.15
CA GLY A 244 -13.30 10.10 -8.27
C GLY A 244 -12.43 9.75 -9.48
N THR A 245 -11.17 9.35 -9.24
CA THR A 245 -10.28 8.83 -10.30
C THR A 245 -10.96 7.79 -11.19
N LYS A 246 -10.59 7.79 -12.47
CA LYS A 246 -11.02 6.82 -13.48
C LYS A 246 -9.90 5.87 -13.90
N ASN A 247 -8.75 5.93 -13.24
CA ASN A 247 -7.64 5.04 -13.54
C ASN A 247 -7.88 3.66 -12.91
N PRO A 248 -8.13 2.60 -13.72
CA PRO A 248 -8.37 1.26 -13.18
C PRO A 248 -7.21 0.72 -12.36
N THR A 249 -5.98 1.15 -12.66
CA THR A 249 -4.76 0.71 -11.97
C THR A 249 -4.78 1.09 -10.50
N VAL A 250 -5.27 2.29 -10.18
CA VAL A 250 -5.39 2.76 -8.80
C VAL A 250 -6.33 1.86 -8.00
N TYR A 251 -7.51 1.54 -8.56
CA TYR A 251 -8.46 0.63 -7.91
C TYR A 251 -7.91 -0.78 -7.77
N ARG A 252 -7.21 -1.30 -8.79
CA ARG A 252 -6.56 -2.62 -8.69
C ARG A 252 -5.54 -2.63 -7.56
N VAL A 253 -4.62 -1.67 -7.54
CA VAL A 253 -3.56 -1.59 -6.51
C VAL A 253 -4.18 -1.43 -5.13
N LEU A 254 -5.21 -0.59 -4.96
CA LEU A 254 -5.95 -0.49 -3.69
C LEU A 254 -6.59 -1.82 -3.29
N GLY A 255 -7.13 -2.58 -4.26
CA GLY A 255 -7.60 -3.95 -4.06
C GLY A 255 -6.50 -4.88 -3.56
N ASP A 256 -5.31 -4.83 -4.16
CA ASP A 256 -4.14 -5.60 -3.72
C ASP A 256 -3.74 -5.25 -2.29
N ARG A 257 -3.77 -3.96 -1.90
CA ARG A 257 -3.44 -3.54 -0.54
C ARG A 257 -4.49 -3.96 0.48
N TYR A 258 -5.77 -3.87 0.15
CA TYR A 258 -6.82 -4.41 1.03
C TYR A 258 -6.74 -5.93 1.16
N PHE A 259 -6.39 -6.64 0.08
CA PHE A 259 -6.17 -8.08 0.11
C PHE A 259 -5.00 -8.41 1.04
N GLN A 260 -3.88 -7.69 0.91
CA GLN A 260 -2.71 -7.85 1.77
C GLN A 260 -3.00 -7.50 3.25
N ALA A 261 -3.91 -6.56 3.49
CA ALA A 261 -4.44 -6.25 4.82
C ALA A 261 -5.41 -7.31 5.37
N GLY A 262 -5.79 -8.30 4.56
CA GLY A 262 -6.77 -9.34 4.91
C GLY A 262 -8.22 -8.86 4.85
N VAL A 263 -8.50 -7.63 4.40
CA VAL A 263 -9.85 -7.04 4.37
C VAL A 263 -10.51 -7.37 3.03
N LEU A 264 -10.90 -8.64 2.89
CA LEU A 264 -11.31 -9.23 1.61
C LEU A 264 -12.52 -8.55 0.96
N ASP A 265 -13.49 -8.09 1.75
CA ASP A 265 -14.65 -7.36 1.26
C ASP A 265 -14.27 -6.04 0.58
N GLN A 266 -13.32 -5.31 1.17
CA GLN A 266 -12.81 -4.08 0.56
C GLN A 266 -12.00 -4.41 -0.70
N ALA A 267 -11.14 -5.43 -0.65
CA ALA A 267 -10.38 -5.87 -1.80
C ALA A 267 -11.29 -6.20 -2.99
N LYS A 268 -12.33 -7.00 -2.76
CA LYS A 268 -13.33 -7.37 -3.78
C LYS A 268 -13.99 -6.15 -4.40
N ARG A 269 -14.44 -5.19 -3.58
CA ARG A 269 -15.06 -3.95 -4.05
C ARG A 269 -14.16 -3.19 -5.00
N GLN A 270 -12.88 -3.04 -4.66
CA GLN A 270 -11.95 -2.28 -5.49
C GLN A 270 -11.59 -3.02 -6.78
N TYR A 271 -11.39 -4.34 -6.75
CA TYR A 271 -11.17 -5.10 -7.98
C TYR A 271 -12.37 -5.09 -8.91
N LEU A 272 -13.60 -5.19 -8.40
CA LEU A 272 -14.80 -5.06 -9.22
C LEU A 272 -14.84 -3.68 -9.88
N LYS A 273 -14.50 -2.62 -9.13
CA LYS A 273 -14.45 -1.27 -9.69
C LYS A 273 -13.37 -1.11 -10.77
N ALA A 274 -12.19 -1.69 -10.56
CA ALA A 274 -11.14 -1.76 -11.56
C ALA A 274 -11.64 -2.49 -12.82
N SER A 275 -12.31 -3.63 -12.67
CA SER A 275 -12.84 -4.44 -13.79
C SER A 275 -13.83 -3.66 -14.66
N GLU A 276 -14.73 -2.89 -14.03
CA GLU A 276 -15.65 -1.99 -14.73
C GLU A 276 -14.90 -0.97 -15.59
N LEU A 277 -13.88 -0.32 -15.03
CA LEU A 277 -13.12 0.73 -15.69
C LEU A 277 -12.23 0.17 -16.81
N VAL A 278 -11.60 -1.00 -16.63
CA VAL A 278 -10.73 -1.60 -17.67
C VAL A 278 -11.51 -1.96 -18.93
N LYS A 279 -12.77 -2.42 -18.81
CA LYS A 279 -13.63 -2.73 -19.96
C LYS A 279 -13.83 -1.53 -20.88
N THR A 280 -13.73 -0.31 -20.34
CA THR A 280 -13.84 0.93 -21.11
C THR A 280 -12.54 1.35 -21.79
N SER A 281 -11.38 0.87 -21.32
CA SER A 281 -10.05 1.31 -21.77
C SER A 281 -9.27 0.27 -22.58
N ASN A 282 -9.83 -0.93 -22.80
CA ASN A 282 -9.24 -2.06 -23.55
C ASN A 282 -7.79 -2.43 -23.12
N ASN A 283 -7.48 -2.34 -21.83
CA ASN A 283 -6.18 -2.71 -21.28
C ASN A 283 -6.19 -4.19 -20.82
N LEU A 284 -5.87 -5.11 -21.73
CA LEU A 284 -5.94 -6.56 -21.46
C LEU A 284 -5.00 -7.02 -20.33
N THR A 285 -3.81 -6.42 -20.22
CA THR A 285 -2.85 -6.74 -19.16
C THR A 285 -3.43 -6.39 -17.79
N GLU A 286 -4.02 -5.20 -17.67
CA GLU A 286 -4.66 -4.77 -16.43
C GLU A 286 -5.90 -5.61 -16.11
N LEU A 287 -6.69 -5.98 -17.12
CA LEU A 287 -7.85 -6.85 -16.95
C LEU A 287 -7.45 -8.19 -16.34
N ARG A 288 -6.36 -8.79 -16.84
CA ARG A 288 -5.84 -10.07 -16.33
C ARG A 288 -5.45 -9.95 -14.85
N LYS A 289 -4.70 -8.91 -14.47
CA LYS A 289 -4.30 -8.68 -13.07
C LYS A 289 -5.52 -8.50 -12.15
N VAL A 290 -6.55 -7.79 -12.61
CA VAL A 290 -7.81 -7.62 -11.87
C VAL A 290 -8.54 -8.95 -11.69
N GLN A 291 -8.60 -9.78 -12.75
CA GLN A 291 -9.24 -11.11 -12.68
C GLN A 291 -8.48 -12.06 -11.75
N GLU A 292 -7.15 -12.00 -11.72
CA GLU A 292 -6.31 -12.73 -10.77
C GLU A 292 -6.62 -12.32 -9.33
N GLY A 293 -6.68 -11.02 -9.05
CA GLY A 293 -7.06 -10.50 -7.73
C GLY A 293 -8.45 -10.95 -7.27
N LEU A 294 -9.45 -10.91 -8.14
CA LEU A 294 -10.81 -11.41 -7.84
C LEU A 294 -10.81 -12.90 -7.53
N LYS A 295 -10.09 -13.71 -8.32
CA LYS A 295 -9.97 -15.16 -8.10
C LYS A 295 -9.33 -15.47 -6.74
N LEU A 296 -8.29 -14.72 -6.37
CA LEU A 296 -7.65 -14.86 -5.06
C LEU A 296 -8.61 -14.52 -3.92
N VAL A 297 -9.33 -13.39 -4.02
CA VAL A 297 -10.33 -13.02 -3.01
C VAL A 297 -11.41 -14.08 -2.86
N ASP A 298 -11.94 -14.61 -3.97
CA ASP A 298 -12.98 -15.64 -3.93
C ASP A 298 -12.46 -16.95 -3.34
N TYR A 299 -11.21 -17.33 -3.60
CA TYR A 299 -10.56 -18.48 -2.96
C TYR A 299 -10.42 -18.30 -1.44
N TYR A 300 -9.91 -17.16 -0.98
CA TYR A 300 -9.70 -16.92 0.45
C TYR A 300 -11.02 -16.73 1.23
N ASN A 301 -12.09 -16.23 0.60
CA ASN A 301 -13.41 -16.16 1.21
C ASN A 301 -14.03 -17.54 1.47
N GLN A 302 -13.56 -18.59 0.80
CA GLN A 302 -14.01 -19.97 1.02
C GLN A 302 -13.24 -20.67 2.15
N LEU A 303 -12.09 -20.12 2.55
CA LEU A 303 -11.31 -20.69 3.64
C LEU A 303 -11.97 -20.36 4.98
N PRO A 304 -11.85 -21.25 5.99
CA PRO A 304 -12.25 -20.91 7.35
C PRO A 304 -11.48 -19.66 7.81
N THR A 305 -12.20 -18.63 8.25
CA THR A 305 -11.60 -17.53 9.01
C THR A 305 -11.08 -18.08 10.35
N SER A 306 -10.03 -17.47 10.91
CA SER A 306 -9.41 -18.02 12.14
C SER A 306 -10.46 -18.17 13.23
N ARG A 307 -10.45 -19.35 13.88
CA ARG A 307 -11.19 -19.59 15.12
C ARG A 307 -10.61 -18.77 16.26
#